data_AF-A0A662G8Q4-F1
#
_entry.id   AF-A0A662G8Q4-F1
#
_cell.length_a   1.000
_cell.length_b   1.000
_cell.length_c   1.000
_cell.angle_alpha   90.00
_cell.angle_beta   90.00
_cell.angle_gamma   90.00
#
_symmetry.space_group_name_H-M   'P 1'
#
loop_
_entity.id
_entity.type
_entity.pdbx_description
1 polymer ?
#
loop_
_entity_poly.entity_id
_entity_poly.type
_entity_poly.pdbx_seq_one_letter_code
_entity_poly.pdbx_strand_id
1 'polypeptide(L)'
;MVLGASIKNVKIKNIYISLKNGLRKKSDPKILLKIEVPRKIRAKRILRKYTLLEKPFIWIEIDGDNYIVNEPEIDREELDNVQKVLREILFSRNEDLFKNLSENIKYYVLRETKGYGKIHPLILDDQIEDINILAPGPVYVKHIDFFKQLKTNIFLTEEDIVNLAHRLAYRAGKPITLSNPLIRFELEGMRIHISIGGEVSLGYSIVIRKFRRERLSIPKLVKLDTFNPYIASYIITLLLNKRSILIVGRPRSGKTTLLQALIGCLPRVKISLIQVTSEIRLPQPPYIIEYFLPRESETLEGKGISLTSLVENSLRYTSPDYLILG
;
A
#
# COMPACT_ATOMS: atom_id res chain seq x y z
N MET A 1 -1.34 9.64 -33.33
CA MET A 1 -0.09 10.26 -33.84
C MET A 1 1.01 9.98 -32.84
N VAL A 2 1.98 9.15 -33.20
CA VAL A 2 3.15 8.82 -32.35
C VAL A 2 4.35 9.56 -32.92
N LEU A 3 5.08 10.32 -32.10
CA LEU A 3 6.52 10.57 -32.23
C LEU A 3 7.06 11.47 -31.11
N GLY A 4 8.29 11.16 -30.66
CA GLY A 4 9.30 12.16 -30.30
C GLY A 4 9.16 12.91 -28.96
N ALA A 5 9.94 12.50 -27.96
CA ALA A 5 10.21 13.34 -26.81
C ALA A 5 11.21 14.47 -27.14
N SER A 6 11.01 15.68 -26.59
CA SER A 6 12.12 16.57 -26.25
C SER A 6 11.75 17.50 -25.10
N ILE A 7 12.48 17.38 -23.99
CA ILE A 7 12.36 18.26 -22.83
C ILE A 7 13.34 19.43 -23.02
N LYS A 8 12.85 20.67 -23.00
CA LYS A 8 13.69 21.87 -22.83
C LYS A 8 12.99 22.92 -21.96
N ASN A 9 13.29 22.90 -20.67
CA ASN A 9 14.02 23.98 -19.98
C ASN A 9 13.91 23.88 -18.45
N VAL A 10 14.72 22.99 -17.85
CA VAL A 10 15.19 23.15 -16.47
C VAL A 10 16.53 23.87 -16.55
N LYS A 11 16.74 24.93 -15.75
CA LYS A 11 18.01 25.66 -15.72
C LYS A 11 19.11 24.78 -15.08
N ILE A 12 20.13 24.44 -15.86
CA ILE A 12 21.34 23.75 -15.40
C ILE A 12 22.53 24.70 -15.65
N LYS A 13 23.37 24.94 -14.64
CA LYS A 13 24.60 25.73 -14.79
C LYS A 13 25.71 24.88 -15.43
N ASN A 14 25.91 25.07 -16.75
CA ASN A 14 27.00 24.56 -17.62
C ASN A 14 27.11 23.02 -17.71
N ILE A 15 26.96 22.39 -18.89
CA ILE A 15 28.00 21.92 -19.86
C ILE A 15 27.29 20.90 -20.79
N TYR A 16 27.71 20.52 -22.02
CA TYR A 16 28.07 21.19 -23.28
C TYR A 16 27.84 20.13 -24.40
N ILE A 17 27.18 20.41 -25.54
CA ILE A 17 27.09 19.43 -26.67
C ILE A 17 27.32 20.07 -28.05
N SER A 18 28.32 19.53 -28.74
CA SER A 18 28.74 19.56 -30.16
C SER A 18 28.17 20.62 -31.12
N LEU A 19 29.11 21.37 -31.71
CA LEU A 19 28.97 22.12 -32.96
C LEU A 19 28.77 21.18 -34.16
N LYS A 20 28.14 21.69 -35.24
CA LYS A 20 28.59 21.36 -36.60
C LYS A 20 29.97 22.02 -36.76
N ASN A 21 30.99 21.20 -37.00
CA ASN A 21 32.43 21.51 -37.04
C ASN A 21 33.11 21.58 -35.65
N GLY A 22 33.94 20.58 -35.34
CA GLY A 22 34.98 20.63 -34.30
C GLY A 22 34.75 19.77 -33.05
N LEU A 23 35.44 18.63 -32.98
CA LEU A 23 35.64 17.85 -31.75
C LEU A 23 36.66 18.52 -30.81
N ARG A 24 36.46 18.43 -29.48
CA ARG A 24 37.55 18.23 -28.48
C ARG A 24 37.01 17.84 -27.09
N LYS A 25 37.70 16.91 -26.42
CA LYS A 25 37.37 16.32 -25.11
C LYS A 25 37.74 17.25 -23.93
N LYS A 26 37.01 17.17 -22.81
CA LYS A 26 37.59 17.15 -21.45
C LYS A 26 36.60 16.65 -20.37
N SER A 27 37.02 15.59 -19.67
CA SER A 27 36.59 15.09 -18.33
C SER A 27 35.09 14.98 -17.98
N ASP A 28 34.64 13.76 -17.70
CA ASP A 28 33.31 13.44 -17.14
C ASP A 28 33.11 14.01 -15.71
N PRO A 29 31.99 14.70 -15.44
CA PRO A 29 31.56 14.97 -14.07
C PRO A 29 30.86 13.73 -13.48
N LYS A 30 31.54 13.01 -12.57
CA LYS A 30 30.89 12.01 -11.71
C LYS A 30 29.91 12.71 -10.76
N ILE A 31 28.63 12.75 -11.13
CA ILE A 31 27.56 13.20 -10.22
C ILE A 31 27.29 12.08 -9.21
N LEU A 32 28.03 12.11 -8.09
CA LEU A 32 27.74 11.30 -6.91
C LEU A 32 26.55 11.92 -6.18
N LEU A 33 25.34 11.41 -6.45
CA LEU A 33 24.16 11.67 -5.64
C LEU A 33 24.33 11.04 -4.25
N LYS A 34 24.97 11.79 -3.36
CA LYS A 34 25.02 11.48 -1.93
C LYS A 34 23.65 11.77 -1.33
N ILE A 35 22.75 10.78 -1.38
CA ILE A 35 21.51 10.82 -0.62
C ILE A 35 21.91 10.65 0.85
N GLU A 36 21.93 11.75 1.61
CA GLU A 36 22.05 11.68 3.06
C GLU A 36 20.74 11.17 3.65
N VAL A 37 20.63 9.84 3.66
CA VAL A 37 19.61 9.10 4.38
C VAL A 37 19.69 9.48 5.86
N PRO A 38 18.63 10.05 6.46
CA PRO A 38 18.66 10.40 7.88
C PRO A 38 18.87 9.15 8.72
N ARG A 39 19.97 9.10 9.49
CA ARG A 39 20.34 7.95 10.33
C ARG A 39 19.31 7.60 11.42
N LYS A 40 18.34 8.47 11.68
CA LYS A 40 17.19 8.23 12.56
C LYS A 40 15.96 8.89 11.96
N ILE A 41 15.14 8.14 11.23
CA ILE A 41 13.80 8.59 10.82
C ILE A 41 12.82 8.17 11.91
N ARG A 42 12.29 9.17 12.62
CA ARG A 42 11.27 8.96 13.64
C ARG A 42 9.91 8.85 12.94
N ALA A 43 9.45 7.62 12.69
CA ALA A 43 8.09 7.40 12.18
C ALA A 43 7.06 8.08 13.10
N LYS A 44 6.00 8.64 12.52
CA LYS A 44 4.96 9.37 13.28
C LYS A 44 4.36 8.49 14.38
N ARG A 45 3.95 9.11 15.49
CA ARG A 45 2.99 8.54 16.47
C ARG A 45 1.89 7.78 15.70
N ILE A 46 1.89 6.45 15.82
CA ILE A 46 1.00 5.59 15.05
C ILE A 46 -0.43 5.78 15.58
N LEU A 47 -1.30 6.30 14.71
CA LEU A 47 -2.74 6.52 14.84
C LEU A 47 -3.23 7.59 15.84
N ARG A 48 -4.00 8.55 15.30
CA ARG A 48 -5.04 9.26 16.07
C ARG A 48 -6.30 8.39 16.08
N LYS A 49 -6.81 8.07 17.27
CA LYS A 49 -8.04 7.31 17.56
C LYS A 49 -8.11 5.87 17.01
N TYR A 50 -7.71 4.92 17.86
CA TYR A 50 -8.45 3.66 18.03
C TYR A 50 -9.03 3.70 19.44
N THR A 51 -10.33 3.98 19.58
CA THR A 51 -10.89 4.40 20.88
C THR A 51 -11.14 3.21 21.80
N LEU A 52 -10.14 2.85 22.62
CA LEU A 52 -10.28 2.64 24.06
C LEU A 52 -8.89 2.46 24.71
N LEU A 53 -8.48 3.49 25.45
CA LEU A 53 -7.24 3.67 26.21
C LEU A 53 -6.01 4.10 25.36
N GLU A 54 -5.20 4.99 25.94
CA GLU A 54 -3.95 5.50 25.36
C GLU A 54 -2.88 4.40 25.41
N LYS A 55 -2.81 3.60 24.35
CA LYS A 55 -2.07 2.34 24.29
C LYS A 55 -0.70 2.44 23.63
N PRO A 56 0.20 1.47 23.90
CA PRO A 56 1.62 1.76 24.07
C PRO A 56 2.33 2.15 22.78
N PHE A 57 3.40 2.92 22.96
CA PHE A 57 4.16 3.51 21.87
C PHE A 57 4.98 2.46 21.13
N ILE A 58 4.49 1.97 19.99
CA ILE A 58 5.32 1.31 18.99
C ILE A 58 6.30 2.36 18.46
N TRP A 59 7.60 2.12 18.65
CA TRP A 59 8.65 2.96 18.06
C TRP A 59 9.39 2.19 16.98
N ILE A 60 9.54 2.83 15.82
CA ILE A 60 10.27 2.27 14.69
C ILE A 60 11.53 3.10 14.50
N GLU A 61 12.67 2.43 14.47
CA GLU A 61 13.97 3.01 14.18
C GLU A 61 14.59 2.34 12.96
N ILE A 62 15.33 3.11 12.16
CA ILE A 62 16.03 2.58 10.98
C ILE A 62 17.52 2.69 11.25
N ASP A 63 18.16 1.54 11.42
CA ASP A 63 19.59 1.43 11.72
C ASP A 63 20.32 0.84 10.50
N GLY A 64 20.86 1.74 9.67
CA GLY A 64 21.50 1.42 8.40
C GLY A 64 20.51 0.78 7.41
N ASP A 65 20.59 -0.54 7.29
CA ASP A 65 19.77 -1.37 6.39
C ASP A 65 18.68 -2.16 7.14
N ASN A 66 18.64 -2.01 8.47
CA ASN A 66 17.66 -2.65 9.34
C ASN A 66 16.50 -1.70 9.67
N TYR A 67 15.30 -2.25 9.76
CA TYR A 67 14.07 -1.57 10.14
C TYR A 67 13.55 -2.21 11.43
N ILE A 68 13.88 -1.59 12.56
CA ILE A 68 13.70 -2.13 13.91
C ILE A 68 12.33 -1.72 14.43
N VAL A 69 11.48 -2.71 14.71
CA VAL A 69 10.19 -2.54 15.37
C VAL A 69 10.36 -2.79 16.86
N ASN A 70 10.17 -1.75 17.67
CA ASN A 70 10.13 -1.86 19.13
C ASN A 70 8.67 -1.90 19.57
N GLU A 71 8.21 -3.09 19.95
CA GLU A 71 6.93 -3.35 20.61
C GLU A 71 7.07 -3.15 22.14
N PRO A 72 5.98 -3.11 22.92
CA PRO A 72 6.05 -2.97 24.38
C PRO A 72 6.72 -4.20 25.00
N GLU A 73 7.65 -3.99 25.94
CA GLU A 73 8.29 -5.10 26.65
C GLU A 73 7.26 -5.90 27.46
N ILE A 74 7.41 -7.22 27.44
CA ILE A 74 6.58 -8.20 28.14
C ILE A 74 7.54 -9.30 28.62
N ASP A 75 7.46 -9.63 29.91
CA ASP A 75 8.26 -10.69 30.52
C ASP A 75 7.75 -12.09 30.14
N ARG A 76 8.59 -13.13 30.31
CA ARG A 76 8.22 -14.50 29.92
C ARG A 76 6.95 -15.01 30.61
N GLU A 77 6.77 -14.69 31.89
CA GLU A 77 5.55 -15.04 32.63
C GLU A 77 4.31 -14.30 32.08
N GLU A 78 4.47 -13.05 31.64
CA GLU A 78 3.38 -12.31 30.99
C GLU A 78 3.07 -12.86 29.58
N LEU A 79 4.05 -13.39 28.83
CA LEU A 79 3.82 -14.06 27.55
C LEU A 79 3.01 -15.36 27.70
N ASP A 80 3.31 -16.18 28.71
CA ASP A 80 2.53 -17.38 29.00
C ASP A 80 1.12 -17.02 29.47
N ASN A 81 0.98 -15.94 30.26
CA ASN A 81 -0.30 -15.36 30.60
C ASN A 81 -1.06 -14.88 29.35
N VAL A 82 -0.42 -14.23 28.36
CA VAL A 82 -1.08 -13.87 27.08
C VAL A 82 -1.67 -15.10 26.40
N GLN A 83 -0.96 -16.23 26.31
CA GLN A 83 -1.48 -17.45 25.68
C GLN A 83 -2.63 -18.10 26.47
N LYS A 84 -2.56 -18.06 27.80
CA LYS A 84 -3.61 -18.57 28.68
C LYS A 84 -4.88 -17.71 28.59
N VAL A 85 -4.72 -16.39 28.70
CA VAL A 85 -5.77 -15.38 28.56
C VAL A 85 -6.40 -15.41 27.17
N LEU A 86 -5.64 -15.63 26.10
CA LEU A 86 -6.18 -15.81 24.75
C LEU A 86 -7.14 -17.00 24.68
N ARG A 87 -6.77 -18.15 25.24
CA ARG A 87 -7.66 -19.31 25.33
C ARG A 87 -8.90 -18.99 26.17
N GLU A 88 -8.72 -18.45 27.37
CA GLU A 88 -9.83 -18.13 28.27
C GLU A 88 -10.83 -17.14 27.66
N ILE A 89 -10.37 -16.04 27.04
CA ILE A 89 -11.25 -15.06 26.38
C ILE A 89 -12.01 -15.69 25.20
N LEU A 90 -11.35 -16.50 24.37
CA LEU A 90 -11.97 -17.14 23.21
C LEU A 90 -13.06 -18.15 23.61
N PHE A 91 -12.84 -18.93 24.68
CA PHE A 91 -13.78 -19.95 25.13
C PHE A 91 -14.88 -19.42 26.06
N SER A 92 -14.59 -18.45 26.93
CA SER A 92 -15.53 -18.01 27.98
C SER A 92 -16.25 -16.68 27.71
N ARG A 93 -15.84 -15.91 26.68
CA ARG A 93 -16.32 -14.53 26.41
C ARG A 93 -16.25 -13.58 27.62
N ASN A 94 -15.35 -13.85 28.56
CA ASN A 94 -15.30 -13.14 29.83
C ASN A 94 -14.65 -11.75 29.66
N GLU A 95 -15.47 -10.73 29.38
CA GLU A 95 -15.00 -9.36 29.12
C GLU A 95 -14.27 -8.73 30.31
N ASP A 96 -14.63 -9.09 31.53
CA ASP A 96 -14.05 -8.50 32.75
C ASP A 96 -12.61 -8.96 32.98
N LEU A 97 -12.28 -10.20 32.60
CA LEU A 97 -10.89 -10.66 32.51
C LEU A 97 -10.08 -9.72 31.62
N PHE A 98 -10.57 -9.41 30.42
CA PHE A 98 -9.87 -8.53 29.46
C PHE A 98 -9.73 -7.08 29.96
N LYS A 99 -10.72 -6.55 30.68
CA LYS A 99 -10.66 -5.20 31.27
C LYS A 99 -9.52 -5.09 32.31
N ASN A 100 -9.27 -6.15 33.07
CA ASN A 100 -8.32 -6.17 34.18
C ASN A 100 -6.84 -6.42 33.80
N LEU A 101 -6.56 -6.82 32.54
CA LEU A 101 -5.19 -7.06 32.06
C LEU A 101 -4.32 -5.78 32.04
N SER A 102 -2.98 -5.94 32.06
CA SER A 102 -2.06 -4.82 31.82
C SER A 102 -2.21 -4.28 30.38
N GLU A 103 -1.83 -3.01 30.16
CA GLU A 103 -1.95 -2.36 28.84
C GLU A 103 -1.08 -3.02 27.77
N ASN A 104 0.08 -3.57 28.17
CA ASN A 104 0.96 -4.35 27.30
C ASN A 104 0.29 -5.68 26.91
N ILE A 105 -0.19 -6.46 27.88
CA ILE A 105 -0.90 -7.72 27.60
C ILE A 105 -2.13 -7.47 26.70
N LYS A 106 -2.90 -6.39 26.95
CA LYS A 106 -4.03 -5.98 26.08
C LYS A 106 -3.58 -5.69 24.66
N TYR A 107 -2.42 -5.06 24.45
CA TYR A 107 -1.86 -4.85 23.12
C TYR A 107 -1.59 -6.18 22.41
N TYR A 108 -0.88 -7.12 23.02
CA TYR A 108 -0.56 -8.42 22.39
C TYR A 108 -1.81 -9.28 22.14
N VAL A 109 -2.76 -9.32 23.08
CA VAL A 109 -4.06 -10.01 22.89
C VAL A 109 -4.83 -9.43 21.70
N LEU A 110 -4.89 -8.10 21.56
CA LEU A 110 -5.52 -7.45 20.41
C LEU A 110 -4.75 -7.68 19.11
N ARG A 111 -3.41 -7.68 19.16
CA ARG A 111 -2.51 -7.93 18.03
C ARG A 111 -2.73 -9.31 17.41
N GLU A 112 -2.93 -10.33 18.24
CA GLU A 112 -3.18 -11.69 17.77
C GLU A 112 -4.64 -11.96 17.37
N THR A 113 -5.62 -11.46 18.13
CA THR A 113 -7.04 -11.71 17.83
C THR A 113 -7.58 -10.86 16.68
N LYS A 114 -7.41 -9.53 16.77
CA LYS A 114 -7.96 -8.55 15.81
C LYS A 114 -6.91 -8.03 14.83
N GLY A 115 -5.66 -7.96 15.25
CA GLY A 115 -4.53 -7.54 14.43
C GLY A 115 -4.04 -8.60 13.45
N TYR A 116 -2.78 -8.43 13.03
CA TYR A 116 -2.10 -9.26 12.03
C TYR A 116 -0.92 -10.03 12.64
N GLY A 117 -0.97 -10.29 13.95
CA GLY A 117 0.10 -10.93 14.71
C GLY A 117 1.41 -10.15 14.66
N LYS A 118 2.54 -10.84 14.61
CA LYS A 118 3.90 -10.26 14.60
C LYS A 118 4.12 -9.16 13.53
N ILE A 119 3.41 -9.19 12.39
CA ILE A 119 3.56 -8.16 11.33
C ILE A 119 2.60 -6.96 11.50
N HIS A 120 1.77 -6.93 12.55
CA HIS A 120 0.80 -5.88 12.79
C HIS A 120 1.42 -4.46 12.84
N PRO A 121 2.57 -4.20 13.50
CA PRO A 121 3.24 -2.90 13.44
C PRO A 121 3.57 -2.44 12.01
N LEU A 122 4.07 -3.35 11.17
CA LEU A 122 4.43 -3.08 9.77
C LEU A 122 3.21 -2.73 8.91
N ILE A 123 2.05 -3.33 9.20
CA ILE A 123 0.79 -3.01 8.53
C ILE A 123 0.24 -1.66 9.02
N LEU A 124 0.49 -1.27 10.27
CA LEU A 124 0.06 0.04 10.77
C LEU A 124 0.91 1.21 10.26
N ASP A 125 2.23 1.07 10.03
CA ASP A 125 3.07 2.18 9.56
C ASP A 125 2.81 2.55 8.07
N ASP A 126 2.18 3.71 7.86
CA ASP A 126 1.88 4.28 6.54
C ASP A 126 3.12 4.60 5.67
N GLN A 127 4.34 4.56 6.23
CA GLN A 127 5.58 4.74 5.45
C GLN A 127 6.05 3.46 4.71
N ILE A 128 5.51 2.28 5.03
CA ILE A 128 5.80 1.03 4.31
C ILE A 128 4.91 0.89 3.07
N GLU A 129 5.52 0.62 1.91
CA GLU A 129 4.82 0.33 0.65
C GLU A 129 4.61 -1.18 0.39
N ASP A 130 5.67 -1.98 0.55
CA ASP A 130 5.64 -3.45 0.36
C ASP A 130 6.17 -4.14 1.63
N ILE A 131 5.56 -5.26 2.02
CA ILE A 131 6.07 -6.23 3.01
C ILE A 131 6.26 -7.55 2.28
N ASN A 132 7.45 -8.15 2.40
CA ASN A 132 7.82 -9.40 1.76
C ASN A 132 8.28 -10.38 2.83
N ILE A 133 7.71 -11.58 2.81
CA ILE A 133 7.92 -12.60 3.81
C ILE A 133 8.24 -13.92 3.12
N LEU A 134 9.32 -14.56 3.56
CA LEU A 134 9.70 -15.93 3.24
C LEU A 134 10.05 -16.61 4.57
N ALA A 135 9.31 -17.66 4.95
CA ALA A 135 9.60 -18.44 6.17
C ALA A 135 10.23 -19.79 5.84
N PRO A 136 11.06 -20.33 6.77
CA PRO A 136 11.51 -19.70 8.02
C PRO A 136 12.51 -18.56 7.74
N GLY A 137 12.28 -17.37 8.30
CA GLY A 137 13.11 -16.21 7.94
C GLY A 137 12.66 -14.84 8.49
N PRO A 138 13.51 -13.81 8.28
CA PRO A 138 13.18 -12.43 8.64
C PRO A 138 12.20 -11.80 7.65
N VAL A 139 11.35 -10.90 8.14
CA VAL A 139 10.47 -10.08 7.30
C VAL A 139 11.27 -8.94 6.66
N TYR A 140 11.02 -8.66 5.38
CA TYR A 140 11.60 -7.54 4.65
C TYR A 140 10.54 -6.51 4.30
N VAL A 141 10.88 -5.22 4.41
CA VAL A 141 9.96 -4.12 4.09
C VAL A 141 10.57 -3.14 3.09
N LYS A 142 9.72 -2.48 2.29
CA LYS A 142 10.11 -1.36 1.46
C LYS A 142 9.55 -0.06 2.06
N HIS A 143 10.44 0.77 2.59
CA HIS A 143 10.10 2.10 3.10
C HIS A 143 10.07 3.12 1.96
N ILE A 144 9.17 4.10 2.06
CA ILE A 144 8.92 5.13 1.04
C ILE A 144 10.19 5.95 0.69
N ASP A 145 11.02 6.27 1.67
CA ASP A 145 12.21 7.13 1.48
C ASP A 145 13.47 6.40 0.97
N PHE A 146 13.57 5.08 1.16
CA PHE A 146 14.83 4.34 0.97
C PHE A 146 14.91 3.65 -0.40
N PHE A 147 13.77 3.44 -1.05
CA PHE A 147 13.60 2.76 -2.35
C PHE A 147 14.13 1.32 -2.47
N LYS A 148 14.89 0.82 -1.48
CA LYS A 148 15.38 -0.56 -1.32
C LYS A 148 14.54 -1.37 -0.31
N GLN A 149 14.79 -2.68 -0.26
CA GLN A 149 14.30 -3.51 0.85
C GLN A 149 15.19 -3.31 2.09
N LEU A 150 14.55 -3.23 3.26
CA LEU A 150 15.17 -3.19 4.58
C LEU A 150 14.82 -4.48 5.31
N LYS A 151 15.77 -5.05 6.04
CA LYS A 151 15.54 -6.24 6.87
C LYS A 151 14.93 -5.83 8.20
N THR A 152 13.89 -6.51 8.68
CA THR A 152 13.33 -6.22 10.01
C THR A 152 13.91 -7.15 11.09
N ASN A 153 13.69 -6.79 12.35
CA ASN A 153 13.93 -7.66 13.51
C ASN A 153 12.83 -8.73 13.70
N ILE A 154 11.74 -8.71 12.91
CA ILE A 154 10.66 -9.70 12.99
C ILE A 154 11.09 -10.95 12.23
N PHE A 155 11.15 -12.08 12.93
CA PHE A 155 11.37 -13.42 12.37
C PHE A 155 10.09 -14.24 12.45
N LEU A 156 9.76 -14.96 11.38
CA LEU A 156 8.59 -15.85 11.31
C LEU A 156 9.02 -17.29 11.01
N THR A 157 8.44 -18.23 11.76
CA THR A 157 8.49 -19.66 11.47
C THR A 157 7.54 -20.02 10.33
N GLU A 158 7.60 -21.27 9.86
CA GLU A 158 6.62 -21.79 8.89
C GLU A 158 5.20 -21.76 9.49
N GLU A 159 5.05 -22.17 10.75
CA GLU A 159 3.79 -22.13 11.49
C GLU A 159 3.25 -20.70 11.65
N ASP A 160 4.11 -19.70 11.90
CA ASP A 160 3.70 -18.28 11.91
C ASP A 160 3.08 -17.87 10.56
N ILE A 161 3.71 -18.24 9.42
CA ILE A 161 3.15 -17.92 8.10
C ILE A 161 1.87 -18.69 7.84
N VAL A 162 1.80 -19.99 8.12
CA VAL A 162 0.60 -20.79 7.89
C VAL A 162 -0.59 -20.19 8.65
N ASN A 163 -0.41 -19.87 9.94
CA ASN A 163 -1.43 -19.23 10.76
C ASN A 163 -1.82 -17.83 10.25
N LEU A 164 -0.84 -16.99 9.87
CA LEU A 164 -1.09 -15.68 9.27
C LEU A 164 -1.83 -15.79 7.94
N ALA A 165 -1.45 -16.74 7.10
CA ALA A 165 -2.02 -16.95 5.78
C ALA A 165 -3.48 -17.41 5.87
N HIS A 166 -3.79 -18.41 6.71
CA HIS A 166 -5.18 -18.81 6.96
C HIS A 166 -6.02 -17.65 7.53
N ARG A 167 -5.45 -16.83 8.43
CA ARG A 167 -6.12 -15.64 8.99
C ARG A 167 -6.46 -14.60 7.91
N LEU A 168 -5.52 -14.31 7.00
CA LEU A 168 -5.73 -13.37 5.89
C LEU A 168 -6.70 -13.92 4.84
N ALA A 169 -6.55 -15.20 4.46
CA ALA A 169 -7.40 -15.96 3.55
C ALA A 169 -8.87 -15.96 4.01
N TYR A 170 -9.10 -16.27 5.29
CA TYR A 170 -10.42 -16.28 5.92
C TYR A 170 -11.06 -14.89 5.91
N ARG A 171 -10.33 -13.83 6.29
CA ARG A 171 -10.84 -12.45 6.24
C ARG A 171 -11.20 -11.98 4.83
N ALA A 172 -10.56 -12.53 3.80
CA ALA A 172 -10.84 -12.24 2.40
C ALA A 172 -11.90 -13.16 1.76
N GLY A 173 -12.45 -14.13 2.50
CA GLY A 173 -13.39 -15.12 1.97
C GLY A 173 -12.79 -16.08 0.93
N LYS A 174 -11.45 -16.16 0.82
CA LYS A 174 -10.73 -17.01 -0.13
C LYS A 174 -9.90 -18.04 0.62
N PRO A 175 -10.44 -19.23 0.95
CA PRO A 175 -9.68 -20.25 1.68
C PRO A 175 -8.47 -20.71 0.88
N ILE A 176 -7.35 -20.94 1.57
CA ILE A 176 -6.17 -21.61 1.04
C ILE A 176 -6.19 -23.09 1.43
N THR A 177 -5.88 -23.95 0.46
CA THR A 177 -5.88 -25.41 0.60
C THR A 177 -4.64 -25.99 -0.07
N LEU A 178 -4.28 -27.24 0.23
CA LEU A 178 -3.19 -27.94 -0.49
C LEU A 178 -3.48 -28.06 -1.99
N SER A 179 -4.75 -28.15 -2.39
CA SER A 179 -5.17 -28.16 -3.80
C SER A 179 -5.17 -26.79 -4.48
N ASN A 180 -5.12 -25.69 -3.72
CA ASN A 180 -5.00 -24.33 -4.23
C ASN A 180 -4.00 -23.52 -3.39
N PRO A 181 -2.69 -23.84 -3.48
CA PRO A 181 -1.65 -23.28 -2.62
C PRO A 181 -1.29 -21.81 -2.94
N LEU A 182 -1.78 -21.27 -4.06
CA LEU A 182 -1.45 -19.95 -4.59
C LEU A 182 -2.69 -19.06 -4.66
N ILE A 183 -2.89 -18.18 -3.67
CA ILE A 183 -4.05 -17.29 -3.64
C ILE A 183 -3.68 -15.81 -3.72
N ARG A 184 -4.56 -15.05 -4.39
CA ARG A 184 -4.46 -13.61 -4.61
C ARG A 184 -5.78 -12.92 -4.28
N PHE A 185 -5.70 -11.88 -3.47
CA PHE A 185 -6.87 -11.10 -3.04
C PHE A 185 -6.48 -9.69 -2.57
N GLU A 186 -7.48 -8.87 -2.31
CA GLU A 186 -7.33 -7.56 -1.68
C GLU A 186 -8.07 -7.54 -0.35
N LEU A 187 -7.43 -7.02 0.69
CA LEU A 187 -7.95 -6.96 2.05
C LEU A 187 -7.56 -5.60 2.67
N GLU A 188 -8.55 -4.86 3.21
CA GLU A 188 -8.33 -3.60 3.95
C GLU A 188 -7.46 -2.53 3.25
N GLY A 189 -7.40 -2.53 1.92
CA GLY A 189 -6.54 -1.61 1.14
C GLY A 189 -5.10 -2.10 0.97
N MET A 190 -4.90 -3.42 1.07
CA MET A 190 -3.66 -4.12 0.75
C MET A 190 -3.94 -5.17 -0.32
N ARG A 191 -3.04 -5.33 -1.30
CA ARG A 191 -3.04 -6.47 -2.21
C ARG A 191 -2.13 -7.54 -1.62
N ILE A 192 -2.65 -8.76 -1.47
CA ILE A 192 -1.96 -9.86 -0.81
C ILE A 192 -1.81 -11.03 -1.79
N HIS A 193 -0.59 -11.54 -1.89
CA HIS A 193 -0.23 -12.78 -2.57
C HIS A 193 0.29 -13.76 -1.52
N ILE A 194 -0.21 -14.98 -1.53
CA ILE A 194 0.17 -16.05 -0.60
C ILE A 194 0.57 -17.29 -1.40
N SER A 195 1.68 -17.92 -1.00
CA SER A 195 2.12 -19.24 -1.45
C SER A 195 2.38 -20.12 -0.22
N ILE A 196 1.69 -21.27 -0.13
CA ILE A 196 1.85 -22.28 0.93
C ILE A 196 2.29 -23.60 0.28
N GLY A 197 3.18 -24.33 0.94
CA GLY A 197 3.57 -25.69 0.54
C GLY A 197 4.86 -25.75 -0.28
N GLY A 198 5.71 -26.72 0.08
CA GLY A 198 7.04 -26.92 -0.53
C GLY A 198 7.02 -27.41 -1.98
N GLU A 199 5.88 -27.91 -2.47
CA GLU A 199 5.72 -28.46 -3.82
C GLU A 199 5.68 -27.37 -4.91
N VAL A 200 5.22 -26.16 -4.56
CA VAL A 200 4.97 -25.06 -5.52
C VAL A 200 5.90 -23.86 -5.28
N SER A 201 6.53 -23.78 -4.11
CA SER A 201 7.54 -22.77 -3.79
C SER A 201 8.59 -23.33 -2.80
N LEU A 202 9.83 -22.82 -2.87
CA LEU A 202 10.98 -23.20 -2.00
C LEU A 202 10.80 -22.86 -0.49
N GLY A 203 9.57 -22.62 -0.03
CA GLY A 203 9.22 -22.18 1.31
C GLY A 203 7.86 -21.49 1.32
N TYR A 204 7.35 -21.17 2.50
CA TYR A 204 6.09 -20.44 2.65
C TYR A 204 6.33 -18.95 2.45
N SER A 205 5.50 -18.28 1.64
CA SER A 205 5.71 -16.85 1.34
C SER A 205 4.42 -16.02 1.30
N ILE A 206 4.54 -14.78 1.75
CA ILE A 206 3.49 -13.76 1.69
C ILE A 206 4.10 -12.47 1.17
N VAL A 207 3.45 -11.88 0.16
CA VAL A 207 3.78 -10.53 -0.33
C VAL A 207 2.56 -9.64 -0.15
N ILE A 208 2.72 -8.58 0.64
CA ILE A 208 1.69 -7.57 0.91
C ILE A 208 2.13 -6.26 0.27
N ARG A 209 1.31 -5.70 -0.62
CA ARG A 209 1.46 -4.32 -1.11
C ARG A 209 0.38 -3.45 -0.50
N LYS A 210 0.78 -2.42 0.23
CA LYS A 210 -0.12 -1.48 0.91
C LYS A 210 -0.48 -0.36 -0.07
N PHE A 211 -1.77 -0.02 -0.17
CA PHE A 211 -2.17 1.23 -0.82
C PHE A 211 -1.93 2.39 0.14
N ARG A 212 -1.36 3.50 -0.35
CA ARG A 212 -1.04 4.66 0.51
C ARG A 212 -2.33 5.21 1.13
N ARG A 213 -2.39 5.27 2.47
CA ARG A 213 -3.52 5.90 3.19
C ARG A 213 -3.55 7.41 2.99
N GLU A 214 -2.40 8.08 2.96
CA GLU A 214 -2.32 9.52 2.70
C GLU A 214 -2.39 9.82 1.19
N ARG A 215 -3.49 10.45 0.77
CA ARG A 215 -3.71 10.91 -0.60
C ARG A 215 -2.98 12.24 -0.83
N LEU A 216 -2.33 12.39 -1.98
CA LEU A 216 -1.74 13.67 -2.37
C LEU A 216 -2.81 14.52 -3.07
N SER A 217 -3.03 15.75 -2.58
CA SER A 217 -3.84 16.75 -3.27
C SER A 217 -3.04 17.45 -4.36
N ILE A 218 -3.71 18.10 -5.32
CA ILE A 218 -3.01 18.88 -6.36
C ILE A 218 -2.05 19.94 -5.76
N PRO A 219 -2.43 20.73 -4.74
CA PRO A 219 -1.47 21.63 -4.07
C PRO A 219 -0.27 20.91 -3.45
N LYS A 220 -0.43 19.69 -2.94
CA LYS A 220 0.68 18.90 -2.39
C LYS A 220 1.59 18.36 -3.49
N LEU A 221 1.06 17.98 -4.65
CA LEU A 221 1.85 17.57 -5.83
C LEU A 221 2.64 18.75 -6.42
N VAL A 222 2.04 19.95 -6.46
CA VAL A 222 2.73 21.19 -6.84
C VAL A 222 3.85 21.52 -5.85
N LYS A 223 3.61 21.38 -4.53
CA LYS A 223 4.64 21.56 -3.49
C LYS A 223 5.77 20.51 -3.53
N LEU A 224 5.53 19.36 -4.16
CA LEU A 224 6.52 18.31 -4.41
C LEU A 224 7.18 18.45 -5.80
N ASP A 225 7.07 19.63 -6.44
CA ASP A 225 7.59 19.93 -7.78
C ASP A 225 7.23 18.89 -8.87
N THR A 226 6.12 18.16 -8.69
CA THR A 226 5.68 17.13 -9.65
C THR A 226 5.21 17.76 -10.96
N PHE A 227 4.63 18.97 -10.88
CA PHE A 227 4.32 19.86 -11.99
C PHE A 227 4.09 21.28 -11.43
N ASN A 228 4.26 22.30 -12.28
CA ASN A 228 4.11 23.69 -11.86
C ASN A 228 2.62 24.10 -11.69
N PRO A 229 2.32 25.23 -11.00
CA PRO A 229 0.94 25.67 -10.76
C PRO A 229 0.14 25.97 -12.03
N TYR A 230 0.78 26.41 -13.10
CA TYR A 230 0.12 26.72 -14.37
C TYR A 230 -0.40 25.46 -15.06
N ILE A 231 0.42 24.40 -15.10
CA ILE A 231 0.03 23.07 -15.60
C ILE A 231 -1.08 22.49 -14.73
N ALA A 232 -0.99 22.64 -13.40
CA ALA A 232 -2.04 22.22 -12.47
C ALA A 232 -3.40 22.86 -12.81
N SER A 233 -3.42 24.19 -12.95
CA SER A 233 -4.62 24.96 -13.29
C SER A 233 -5.18 24.57 -14.66
N TYR A 234 -4.31 24.37 -15.67
CA TYR A 234 -4.72 23.95 -17.00
C TYR A 234 -5.40 22.57 -17.00
N ILE A 235 -4.81 21.58 -16.31
CA ILE A 235 -5.41 20.23 -16.22
C ILE A 235 -6.73 20.26 -15.44
N ILE A 236 -6.82 21.04 -14.35
CA ILE A 236 -8.09 21.23 -13.62
C ILE A 236 -9.15 21.89 -14.51
N THR A 237 -8.77 22.88 -15.31
CA THR A 237 -9.70 23.55 -16.25
C THR A 237 -10.21 22.57 -17.31
N LEU A 238 -9.34 21.72 -17.87
CA LEU A 238 -9.75 20.66 -18.80
C LEU A 238 -10.70 19.65 -18.14
N LEU A 239 -10.39 19.23 -16.91
CA LEU A 239 -11.19 18.30 -16.13
C LEU A 239 -12.60 18.85 -15.89
N LEU A 240 -12.72 20.07 -15.35
CA LEU A 240 -14.00 20.71 -15.06
C LEU A 240 -14.85 20.96 -16.32
N ASN A 241 -14.22 21.16 -17.48
CA ASN A 241 -14.87 21.25 -18.79
C ASN A 241 -15.13 19.87 -19.44
N LYS A 242 -15.21 18.79 -18.64
CA LYS A 242 -15.51 17.41 -19.05
C LYS A 242 -14.66 16.91 -20.23
N ARG A 243 -13.39 17.33 -20.32
CA ARG A 243 -12.46 16.84 -21.35
C ARG A 243 -11.84 15.51 -20.92
N SER A 244 -11.73 14.56 -21.85
CA SER A 244 -11.07 13.27 -21.62
C SER A 244 -9.57 13.45 -21.36
N ILE A 245 -9.08 12.85 -20.28
CA ILE A 245 -7.66 12.92 -19.85
C ILE A 245 -7.11 11.50 -19.72
N LEU A 246 -5.94 11.25 -20.31
CA LEU A 246 -5.20 9.99 -20.19
C LEU A 246 -3.85 10.23 -19.51
N ILE A 247 -3.58 9.53 -18.42
CA ILE A 247 -2.34 9.66 -17.64
C ILE A 247 -1.41 8.49 -17.97
N VAL A 248 -0.29 8.78 -18.63
CA VAL A 248 0.68 7.78 -19.13
C VAL A 248 1.99 7.86 -18.36
N GLY A 249 2.69 6.73 -18.22
CA GLY A 249 3.95 6.64 -17.47
C GLY A 249 4.32 5.20 -17.10
N ARG A 250 5.54 5.01 -16.59
CA ARG A 250 6.06 3.70 -16.15
C ARG A 250 5.27 3.15 -14.94
N PRO A 251 5.36 1.85 -14.62
CA PRO A 251 4.90 1.34 -13.32
C PRO A 251 5.50 2.18 -12.17
N ARG A 252 4.72 2.41 -11.11
CA ARG A 252 5.10 3.22 -9.94
C ARG A 252 5.43 4.71 -10.20
N SER A 253 5.22 5.25 -11.40
CA SER A 253 5.50 6.68 -11.71
C SER A 253 4.44 7.69 -11.19
N GLY A 254 3.65 7.33 -10.16
CA GLY A 254 2.64 8.22 -9.59
C GLY A 254 1.34 8.42 -10.38
N LYS A 255 1.07 7.62 -11.43
CA LYS A 255 -0.15 7.74 -12.27
C LYS A 255 -1.45 7.74 -11.46
N THR A 256 -1.67 6.68 -10.67
CA THR A 256 -2.85 6.51 -9.81
C THR A 256 -2.95 7.64 -8.78
N THR A 257 -1.80 8.14 -8.29
CA THR A 257 -1.72 9.25 -7.35
C THR A 257 -2.18 10.58 -7.96
N LEU A 258 -1.76 10.88 -9.20
CA LEU A 258 -2.24 12.06 -9.93
C LEU A 258 -3.73 11.95 -10.25
N LEU A 259 -4.19 10.76 -10.68
CA LEU A 259 -5.61 10.51 -10.94
C LEU A 259 -6.46 10.77 -9.68
N GLN A 260 -6.08 10.22 -8.53
CA GLN A 260 -6.75 10.50 -7.24
C GLN A 260 -6.74 11.98 -6.88
N ALA A 261 -5.62 12.68 -7.10
CA ALA A 261 -5.50 14.11 -6.82
C ALA A 261 -6.47 14.95 -7.67
N LEU A 262 -6.60 14.62 -8.97
CA LEU A 262 -7.51 15.28 -9.91
C LEU A 262 -8.98 15.02 -9.56
N ILE A 263 -9.34 13.77 -9.21
CA ILE A 263 -10.71 13.44 -8.79
C ILE A 263 -11.11 14.25 -7.55
N GLY A 264 -10.16 14.51 -6.64
CA GLY A 264 -10.37 15.38 -5.48
C GLY A 264 -10.68 16.84 -5.80
N CYS A 265 -10.55 17.28 -7.06
CA CYS A 265 -10.92 18.62 -7.53
C CYS A 265 -12.31 18.69 -8.19
N LEU A 266 -13.03 17.58 -8.32
CA LEU A 266 -14.37 17.58 -8.91
C LEU A 266 -15.42 18.16 -7.95
N PRO A 267 -16.51 18.78 -8.47
CA PRO A 267 -17.63 19.22 -7.66
C PRO A 267 -18.57 18.05 -7.33
N ARG A 268 -19.80 18.33 -6.89
CA ARG A 268 -20.84 17.30 -6.64
C ARG A 268 -21.29 16.65 -7.96
N VAL A 269 -20.68 15.51 -8.31
CA VAL A 269 -20.91 14.79 -9.59
C VAL A 269 -21.12 13.30 -9.38
N LYS A 270 -21.73 12.63 -10.38
CA LYS A 270 -21.84 11.17 -10.43
C LYS A 270 -20.61 10.57 -11.13
N ILE A 271 -19.94 9.63 -10.46
CA ILE A 271 -18.71 8.99 -10.92
C ILE A 271 -18.93 7.48 -11.04
N SER A 272 -18.59 6.91 -12.19
CA SER A 272 -18.36 5.47 -12.31
C SER A 272 -16.86 5.21 -12.24
N LEU A 273 -16.42 4.45 -11.25
CA LEU A 273 -15.03 4.06 -11.10
C LEU A 273 -14.88 2.57 -11.39
N ILE A 274 -14.22 2.26 -12.49
CA ILE A 274 -13.93 0.89 -12.93
C ILE A 274 -12.42 0.66 -12.80
N GLN A 275 -12.03 -0.36 -12.06
CA GLN A 275 -10.60 -0.72 -11.91
C GLN A 275 -10.40 -2.23 -11.95
N VAL A 276 -9.19 -2.66 -12.31
CA VAL A 276 -8.76 -4.06 -12.11
C VAL A 276 -8.59 -4.37 -10.62
N THR A 277 -8.21 -3.35 -9.83
CA THR A 277 -7.77 -3.47 -8.44
C THR A 277 -8.17 -2.23 -7.67
N SER A 278 -8.58 -2.34 -6.40
CA SER A 278 -9.18 -1.26 -5.59
C SER A 278 -8.19 -0.20 -5.06
N GLU A 279 -7.24 0.22 -5.92
CA GLU A 279 -6.21 1.21 -5.63
C GLU A 279 -6.79 2.63 -5.45
N ILE A 280 -7.86 2.98 -6.17
CA ILE A 280 -8.53 4.27 -6.05
C ILE A 280 -9.68 4.12 -5.07
N ARG A 281 -9.46 4.67 -3.87
CA ARG A 281 -10.52 4.88 -2.88
C ARG A 281 -10.71 6.38 -2.74
N LEU A 282 -11.91 6.87 -3.03
CA LEU A 282 -12.27 8.29 -2.91
C LEU A 282 -12.82 8.56 -1.49
N PRO A 283 -12.94 9.83 -1.04
CA PRO A 283 -13.56 10.13 0.25
C PRO A 283 -15.09 10.05 0.15
N GLN A 284 -15.74 10.05 1.30
CA GLN A 284 -17.17 10.32 1.43
C GLN A 284 -17.51 11.76 0.92
N PRO A 285 -18.82 12.11 0.73
CA PRO A 285 -19.33 13.04 -0.29
C PRO A 285 -18.62 14.41 -0.44
N PRO A 286 -18.72 15.05 -1.62
CA PRO A 286 -20.01 15.30 -2.30
C PRO A 286 -20.40 14.29 -3.41
N TYR A 287 -19.49 13.43 -3.86
CA TYR A 287 -19.70 12.55 -5.01
C TYR A 287 -20.74 11.43 -4.76
N ILE A 288 -21.44 11.03 -5.82
CA ILE A 288 -22.11 9.72 -5.91
C ILE A 288 -21.17 8.81 -6.70
N ILE A 289 -20.70 7.71 -6.12
CA ILE A 289 -19.68 6.85 -6.75
C ILE A 289 -20.19 5.42 -6.85
N GLU A 290 -20.24 4.90 -8.06
CA GLU A 290 -20.45 3.48 -8.35
C GLU A 290 -19.08 2.83 -8.59
N TYR A 291 -18.73 1.85 -7.75
CA TYR A 291 -17.46 1.12 -7.81
C TYR A 291 -17.65 -0.22 -8.53
N PHE A 292 -16.90 -0.43 -9.60
CA PHE A 292 -16.93 -1.66 -10.39
C PHE A 292 -15.56 -2.33 -10.42
N LEU A 293 -15.53 -3.62 -10.12
CA LEU A 293 -14.34 -4.49 -10.23
C LEU A 293 -14.70 -5.68 -11.13
N PRO A 294 -13.80 -6.10 -12.04
CA PRO A 294 -13.99 -7.33 -12.81
C PRO A 294 -13.93 -8.54 -11.88
N ARG A 295 -14.63 -9.62 -12.26
CA ARG A 295 -14.61 -10.89 -11.54
C ARG A 295 -14.23 -12.01 -12.50
N GLU A 296 -13.14 -12.70 -12.21
CA GLU A 296 -12.82 -13.97 -12.88
C GLU A 296 -13.82 -15.05 -12.43
N SER A 297 -14.15 -15.98 -13.33
CA SER A 297 -15.00 -17.11 -12.96
C SER A 297 -14.24 -18.09 -12.07
N GLU A 298 -14.87 -18.53 -11.00
CA GLU A 298 -14.37 -19.58 -10.11
C GLU A 298 -14.80 -20.99 -10.57
N THR A 299 -15.62 -21.08 -11.63
CA THR A 299 -16.08 -22.33 -12.25
C THR A 299 -15.66 -22.41 -13.72
N LEU A 300 -15.41 -23.63 -14.20
CA LEU A 300 -14.99 -23.91 -15.59
C LEU A 300 -16.01 -23.43 -16.65
N GLU A 301 -17.30 -23.40 -16.29
CA GLU A 301 -18.40 -22.98 -17.18
C GLU A 301 -18.87 -21.53 -16.95
N GLY A 302 -18.43 -20.90 -15.87
CA GLY A 302 -18.94 -19.59 -15.47
C GLY A 302 -18.42 -18.46 -16.34
N LYS A 303 -19.29 -17.48 -16.64
CA LYS A 303 -18.90 -16.25 -17.32
C LYS A 303 -18.37 -15.24 -16.30
N GLY A 304 -17.08 -14.95 -16.38
CA GLY A 304 -16.47 -13.83 -15.66
C GLY A 304 -17.01 -12.48 -16.14
N ILE A 305 -16.93 -11.48 -15.27
CA ILE A 305 -17.30 -10.09 -15.56
C ILE A 305 -16.04 -9.35 -16.02
N SER A 306 -15.96 -9.01 -17.30
CA SER A 306 -14.82 -8.30 -17.89
C SER A 306 -14.88 -6.79 -17.66
N LEU A 307 -13.73 -6.11 -17.71
CA LEU A 307 -13.67 -4.64 -17.74
C LEU A 307 -14.54 -4.04 -18.85
N THR A 308 -14.57 -4.65 -20.04
CA THR A 308 -15.38 -4.18 -21.17
C THR A 308 -16.87 -4.23 -20.85
N SER A 309 -17.35 -5.31 -20.23
CA SER A 309 -18.75 -5.44 -19.81
C SER A 309 -19.15 -4.39 -18.76
N LEU A 310 -18.23 -4.03 -17.86
CA LEU A 310 -18.44 -2.97 -16.86
C LEU A 310 -18.47 -1.58 -17.49
N VAL A 311 -17.59 -1.30 -18.45
CA VAL A 311 -17.60 -0.05 -19.23
C VAL A 311 -18.92 0.10 -19.98
N GLU A 312 -19.37 -0.95 -20.68
CA GLU A 312 -20.65 -0.93 -21.38
C GLU A 312 -21.83 -0.76 -20.42
N ASN A 313 -21.83 -1.45 -19.28
CA ASN A 313 -22.88 -1.31 -18.27
C ASN A 313 -22.96 0.14 -17.76
N SER A 314 -21.82 0.72 -17.37
CA SER A 314 -21.74 2.09 -16.89
C SER A 314 -22.17 3.12 -17.94
N LEU A 315 -21.89 2.90 -19.23
CA LEU A 315 -22.28 3.83 -20.29
C LEU A 315 -23.77 3.73 -20.65
N ARG A 316 -24.37 2.52 -20.54
CA ARG A 316 -25.78 2.28 -20.89
C ARG A 316 -26.76 2.56 -19.75
N TYR A 317 -26.40 2.26 -18.50
CA TYR A 317 -27.34 2.24 -17.37
C TYR A 317 -27.01 3.23 -16.26
N THR A 318 -25.73 3.48 -15.98
CA THR A 318 -25.33 4.37 -14.86
C THR A 318 -25.43 5.86 -15.20
N SER A 319 -25.19 6.25 -16.46
CA SER A 319 -25.15 7.66 -16.93
C SER A 319 -24.33 8.60 -16.00
N PRO A 320 -23.04 8.32 -15.76
CA PRO A 320 -22.20 9.15 -14.90
C PRO A 320 -21.77 10.47 -15.58
N ASP A 321 -21.45 11.50 -14.78
CA ASP A 321 -20.75 12.69 -15.27
C ASP A 321 -19.31 12.37 -15.70
N TYR A 322 -18.66 11.45 -14.99
CA TYR A 322 -17.29 11.01 -15.25
C TYR A 322 -17.21 9.48 -15.16
N LEU A 323 -16.75 8.86 -16.25
CA LEU A 323 -16.26 7.48 -16.25
C LEU A 323 -14.76 7.50 -16.00
N ILE A 324 -14.31 6.77 -14.96
CA ILE A 324 -12.92 6.70 -14.55
C ILE A 324 -12.45 5.25 -14.66
N LEU A 325 -11.37 5.06 -15.42
CA LEU A 325 -10.71 3.78 -15.60
C LEU A 325 -9.34 3.84 -14.91
N GLY A 326 -9.01 2.83 -14.09
CA GLY A 326 -7.72 2.77 -13.38
C GLY A 326 -7.37 1.41 -12.81
#